data_AF-A0A6N4T640-F1
#
_entry.id   AF-A0A6N4T640-F1
#
_cell.length_a   1.000
_cell.length_b   1.000
_cell.length_c   1.000
_cell.angle_alpha   90.00
_cell.angle_beta   90.00
_cell.angle_gamma   90.00
#
_symmetry.space_group_name_H-M   'P 1'
#
loop_
_entity.id
_entity.type
_entity.pdbx_description
1 polymer ?
#
loop_
_entity_poly.entity_id
_entity_poly.type
_entity_poly.pdbx_seq_one_letter_code
_entity_poly.pdbx_strand_id
1 'polypeptide(L)'
;MRHIKFDNSLEYVLKIYGYKCTELAPEEIVPDELAEITLLASAQELRKIARFMLSAADDMECKDTKWEHRHLSDVDKSFDNSPHFVVYNSNTLA
;
A
#
# COMPACT_ATOMS: atom_id res chain seq x y z
N MET A 1 34.54 0.61 28.89
CA MET A 1 33.98 0.31 27.54
C MET A 1 32.48 0.12 27.70
N ARG A 2 31.66 1.10 27.33
CA ARG A 2 30.21 0.91 27.24
C ARG A 2 29.91 0.48 25.81
N HIS A 3 29.40 -0.73 25.63
CA HIS A 3 28.79 -1.12 24.36
C HIS A 3 27.53 -0.27 24.20
N ILE A 4 27.61 0.77 23.38
CA ILE A 4 26.42 1.42 22.84
C ILE A 4 25.92 0.47 21.75
N LYS A 5 24.82 -0.24 22.04
CA LYS A 5 24.04 -0.89 20.99
C LYS A 5 23.26 0.22 20.31
N PHE A 6 23.68 0.58 19.10
CA PHE A 6 22.80 1.28 18.18
C PHE A 6 21.81 0.24 17.68
N ASP A 7 20.59 0.32 18.19
CA ASP A 7 19.46 -0.34 17.56
C ASP A 7 19.14 0.43 16.27
N ASN A 8 19.58 -0.14 15.14
CA ASN A 8 19.30 0.37 13.80
C ASN A 8 18.13 -0.38 13.14
N SER A 9 17.27 -1.05 13.92
CA SER A 9 16.11 -1.74 13.37
C SER A 9 14.87 -0.83 13.37
N LEU A 10 14.84 0.13 12.44
CA LEU A 10 13.55 0.48 11.84
C LEU A 10 13.15 -0.71 10.96
N GLU A 11 12.68 -1.80 11.59
CA GLU A 11 11.99 -2.85 10.85
C GLU A 11 10.72 -2.23 10.26
N TYR A 12 10.75 -1.95 8.97
CA TYR A 12 9.54 -1.61 8.21
C TYR A 12 8.67 -2.85 8.15
N VAL A 13 7.77 -2.98 9.12
CA VAL A 13 6.78 -4.06 9.15
C VAL A 13 5.70 -3.73 8.12
N LEU A 14 5.37 -4.70 7.26
CA LEU A 14 4.22 -4.63 6.37
C LEU A 14 2.97 -4.28 7.19
N LYS A 15 2.28 -3.20 6.79
CA LYS A 15 1.01 -2.80 7.37
C LYS A 15 -0.10 -2.90 6.34
N ILE A 16 -1.29 -3.25 6.81
CA ILE A 16 -2.49 -3.29 5.99
C ILE A 16 -3.48 -2.30 6.60
N TYR A 17 -4.04 -1.43 5.77
CA TYR A 17 -5.03 -0.45 6.18
C TYR A 17 -6.32 -0.67 5.39
N GLY A 18 -7.45 -0.57 6.09
CA GLY A 18 -8.78 -0.69 5.50
C GLY A 18 -9.60 0.56 5.76
N TYR A 19 -10.48 0.88 4.81
CA TYR A 19 -11.44 1.96 4.93
C TYR A 19 -12.84 1.36 4.95
N LYS A 20 -13.67 1.78 5.91
CA LYS A 20 -15.07 1.33 5.94
C LYS A 20 -15.83 1.98 4.79
N CYS A 21 -16.59 1.17 4.05
CA CYS A 21 -17.55 1.67 3.08
C CYS A 21 -18.72 2.31 3.86
N THR A 22 -18.66 3.62 4.04
CA THR A 22 -19.64 4.41 4.78
C THR A 22 -20.08 5.58 3.91
N GLU A 23 -21.23 6.17 4.24
CA GLU A 23 -21.70 7.42 3.62
C GLU A 23 -21.07 8.66 4.25
N LEU A 24 -19.98 8.50 5.02
CA LEU A 24 -19.28 9.60 5.67
C LEU A 24 -18.65 10.53 4.64
N ALA A 25 -18.51 11.80 5.01
CA ALA A 25 -17.77 12.75 4.20
C ALA A 25 -16.28 12.30 4.09
N PRO A 26 -15.59 12.57 2.96
CA PRO A 26 -14.20 12.14 2.77
C PRO A 26 -13.26 12.52 3.91
N GLU A 27 -13.48 13.67 4.56
CA GLU A 27 -12.68 14.18 5.66
C GLU A 27 -12.87 13.39 6.98
N GLU A 28 -13.97 12.64 7.08
CA GLU A 28 -14.34 11.82 8.23
C GLU A 28 -13.94 10.35 8.05
N ILE A 29 -13.45 9.97 6.86
CA ILE A 29 -12.98 8.63 6.55
C ILE A 29 -11.56 8.45 7.12
N VAL A 30 -11.44 7.62 8.16
CA VAL A 30 -10.17 7.28 8.80
C VAL A 30 -9.84 5.80 8.53
N PRO A 31 -8.60 5.46 8.15
CA PRO A 31 -8.20 4.06 7.99
C PRO A 31 -8.03 3.34 9.32
N ASP A 32 -8.48 2.09 9.38
CA ASP A 32 -8.18 1.15 10.46
C ASP A 32 -6.99 0.26 10.05
N GLU A 33 -6.00 0.04 10.94
CA GLU A 33 -4.96 -0.97 10.73
C GLU A 33 -5.57 -2.38 10.87
N LEU A 34 -5.37 -3.24 9.87
CA LEU A 34 -5.96 -4.58 9.78
C LEU A 34 -4.91 -5.66 10.01
N ALA A 35 -5.30 -6.74 10.68
CA ALA A 35 -4.45 -7.93 10.83
C ALA A 35 -4.38 -8.78 9.55
N GLU A 36 -5.44 -8.78 8.74
CA GLU A 36 -5.54 -9.54 7.49
C GLU A 36 -6.53 -8.89 6.51
N ILE A 37 -6.41 -9.25 5.22
CA ILE A 37 -7.39 -8.93 4.17
C ILE A 37 -7.71 -10.19 3.36
N THR A 38 -8.93 -10.24 2.82
CA THR A 38 -9.34 -11.26 1.85
C THR A 38 -9.59 -10.61 0.49
N LEU A 39 -8.90 -11.07 -0.55
CA LEU A 39 -9.15 -10.66 -1.93
C LEU A 39 -10.12 -11.63 -2.60
N LEU A 40 -11.35 -11.16 -2.84
CA LEU A 40 -12.32 -11.87 -3.68
C LEU A 40 -12.15 -11.39 -5.13
N ALA A 41 -11.43 -12.16 -5.94
CA ALA A 41 -11.10 -11.80 -7.32
C ALA A 41 -10.96 -13.04 -8.21
N SER A 42 -11.15 -12.85 -9.52
CA SER A 42 -10.84 -13.84 -10.53
C SER A 42 -9.33 -14.05 -10.67
N ALA A 43 -8.92 -15.18 -11.24
CA ALA A 43 -7.51 -15.46 -11.52
C ALA A 43 -6.86 -14.40 -12.44
N GLN A 44 -7.63 -13.80 -13.36
CA GLN A 44 -7.13 -12.75 -14.24
C GLN A 44 -6.87 -11.45 -13.47
N GLU A 45 -7.79 -11.06 -12.59
CA GLU A 45 -7.64 -9.89 -11.73
C GLU A 45 -6.45 -10.05 -10.78
N LEU A 46 -6.28 -11.23 -10.16
CA LEU A 46 -5.12 -11.53 -9.31
C LEU A 46 -3.79 -11.34 -10.05
N ARG A 47 -3.70 -11.74 -11.33
CA ARG A 47 -2.50 -11.51 -12.14
C ARG A 47 -2.26 -10.04 -12.45
N LYS A 48 -3.31 -9.24 -12.61
CA LYS A 48 -3.21 -7.80 -12.80
C LYS A 48 -2.74 -7.11 -11.52
N ILE A 49 -3.33 -7.45 -10.38
CA ILE A 49 -2.95 -6.97 -9.05
C ILE A 49 -1.48 -7.31 -8.76
N ALA A 50 -1.05 -8.55 -9.02
CA ALA A 50 0.34 -8.96 -8.84
C ALA A 50 1.32 -8.12 -9.69
N ARG A 51 0.99 -7.88 -10.97
CA ARG A 51 1.81 -7.02 -11.84
C ARG A 51 1.87 -5.57 -11.38
N PHE A 52 0.77 -5.06 -10.84
CA PHE A 52 0.73 -3.73 -10.23
C PHE A 52 1.63 -3.63 -8.99
N MET A 53 1.61 -4.63 -8.10
CA MET A 53 2.49 -4.65 -6.93
C MET A 53 3.97 -4.72 -7.33
N LEU A 54 4.30 -5.53 -8.35
CA LEU A 54 5.67 -5.61 -8.88
C LEU A 54 6.14 -4.26 -9.44
N SER A 55 5.32 -3.58 -10.26
CA SER A 55 5.71 -2.29 -10.82
C SER A 55 5.81 -1.18 -9.77
N ALA A 56 5.00 -1.24 -8.71
CA ALA A 56 5.13 -0.33 -7.57
C ALA A 56 6.46 -0.55 -6.83
N ALA A 57 6.85 -1.80 -6.60
CA ALA A 57 8.15 -2.13 -6.00
C ALA A 57 9.32 -1.62 -6.86
N ASP A 58 9.30 -1.87 -8.17
CA ASP A 58 10.32 -1.37 -9.10
C ASP A 58 10.42 0.16 -9.05
N ASP A 59 9.28 0.86 -9.01
CA ASP A 59 9.24 2.32 -8.89
C ASP A 59 9.79 2.83 -7.56
N MET A 60 9.53 2.13 -6.45
CA MET A 60 10.07 2.46 -5.13
C MET A 60 11.60 2.37 -5.09
N GLU A 61 12.19 1.40 -5.79
CA GLU A 61 13.65 1.23 -5.88
C GLU A 61 14.30 2.24 -6.85
N CYS A 62 13.62 2.54 -7.97
CA CYS A 62 14.18 3.41 -9.02
C CYS A 62 14.00 4.91 -8.74
N LYS A 63 12.97 5.31 -7.98
CA LYS A 63 12.65 6.73 -7.72
C LYS A 63 13.09 7.13 -6.31
N ASP A 64 14.15 7.93 -6.28
CA ASP A 64 14.65 8.63 -5.10
C ASP A 64 13.50 9.38 -4.38
N THR A 65 13.32 9.12 -3.08
CA THR A 65 12.45 9.72 -2.02
C THR A 65 11.04 10.30 -2.33
N LYS A 66 10.61 10.43 -3.58
CA LYS A 66 9.39 11.18 -3.99
C LYS A 66 8.22 10.29 -4.39
N TRP A 67 8.41 8.99 -4.48
CA TRP A 67 7.31 8.07 -4.77
C TRP A 67 6.54 7.80 -3.47
N GLU A 68 5.32 8.33 -3.36
CA GLU A 68 4.50 8.21 -2.14
C GLU A 68 3.56 7.01 -2.21
N HIS A 69 2.65 6.99 -3.19
CA HIS A 69 1.67 5.92 -3.33
C HIS A 69 1.15 5.84 -4.76
N ARG A 70 0.43 4.77 -5.05
CA ARG A 70 -0.26 4.59 -6.33
C ARG A 70 -1.53 3.78 -6.14
N HIS A 71 -2.58 4.11 -6.91
CA HIS A 71 -3.80 3.32 -6.98
C HIS A 71 -3.74 2.37 -8.19
N LEU A 72 -4.28 1.17 -8.04
CA LEU A 72 -4.37 0.18 -9.12
C LEU A 72 -5.11 0.73 -10.36
N SER A 73 -6.20 1.47 -10.14
CA SER A 73 -7.03 2.10 -11.17
C SER A 73 -6.30 3.20 -11.97
N ASP A 74 -5.19 3.73 -11.45
CA ASP A 74 -4.37 4.70 -12.18
C ASP A 74 -3.63 4.02 -13.35
N VAL A 75 -3.32 2.73 -13.20
CA VAL A 75 -2.52 1.94 -14.15
C VAL A 75 -3.39 1.02 -15.01
N ASP A 76 -4.46 0.45 -14.43
CA ASP A 76 -5.39 -0.44 -15.15
C ASP A 76 -6.84 0.02 -14.93
N LYS A 77 -7.39 0.65 -15.97
CA LYS A 77 -8.75 1.21 -15.99
C LYS A 77 -9.87 0.18 -15.85
N SER A 78 -9.58 -1.12 -15.98
CA SER A 78 -10.58 -2.16 -15.68
C SER A 78 -10.97 -2.21 -14.21
N PHE A 79 -10.24 -1.53 -13.31
CA PHE A 79 -10.54 -1.42 -11.89
C PHE A 79 -11.18 -0.07 -11.48
N ASP A 80 -11.57 0.80 -12.43
CA ASP A 80 -12.15 2.11 -12.10
C ASP A 80 -13.43 2.03 -11.24
N ASN A 81 -14.17 0.91 -11.33
CA ASN A 81 -15.39 0.66 -10.54
C ASN A 81 -15.18 -0.39 -9.44
N SER A 82 -13.93 -0.79 -9.17
CA SER A 82 -13.58 -1.73 -8.11
C SER A 82 -13.24 -1.00 -6.81
N PRO A 83 -13.21 -1.69 -5.65
CA PRO A 83 -12.61 -1.13 -4.45
C PRO A 83 -11.18 -0.65 -4.72
N HIS A 84 -10.80 0.49 -4.14
CA HIS A 84 -9.45 1.02 -4.31
C HIS A 84 -8.42 0.07 -3.69
N PHE A 85 -7.42 -0.29 -4.49
CA PHE A 85 -6.26 -1.04 -4.04
C PHE A 85 -5.02 -0.16 -4.20
N VAL A 86 -4.34 0.12 -3.10
CA VAL A 86 -3.27 1.13 -3.01
C VAL A 86 -2.01 0.48 -2.47
N VAL A 87 -0.87 0.77 -3.11
CA VAL A 87 0.46 0.53 -2.52
C VAL A 87 0.99 1.89 -2.06
N TYR A 88 1.38 1.96 -0.80
CA TYR A 88 1.95 3.16 -0.17
C TYR A 88 3.40 2.87 0.24
N ASN A 89 4.29 3.83 0.00
CA ASN A 89 5.71 3.73 0.33
C ASN A 89 5.93 3.91 1.82
N SER A 90 6.48 2.90 2.49
CA SER A 90 6.81 3.03 3.92
C SER A 90 7.90 4.08 4.19
N ASN A 91 8.73 4.40 3.20
CA ASN A 91 9.85 5.35 3.37
C ASN A 91 9.39 6.82 3.40
N THR A 92 8.15 7.14 3.03
CA THR A 92 7.61 8.50 3.10
C THR A 92 6.94 8.83 4.44
N LEU A 93 6.91 7.88 5.37
CA LEU A 93 6.40 8.07 6.74
C LEU A 93 7.47 8.55 7.74
N ALA A 94 8.66 8.93 7.24
CA ALA A 94 9.81 9.38 8.03
C ALA A 94 9.82 10.91 8.27
#